data_AF-S9V6T3-F1
#
_entry.id   AF-S9V6T3-F1
#
_cell.length_a   1.000
_cell.length_b   1.000
_cell.length_c   1.000
_cell.angle_alpha   90.00
_cell.angle_beta   90.00
_cell.angle_gamma   90.00
#
_symmetry.space_group_name_H-M   'P 1'
#
loop_
_entity.id
_entity.type
_entity.pdbx_description
1 polymer ?
#
loop_
_entity_poly.entity_id
_entity_poly.type
_entity_poly.pdbx_seq_one_letter_code
_entity_poly.pdbx_strand_id
1 'polypeptide(L)'
;MNNKKRMRVESSDEDDALITVAQHLFRVAQQHLAEPHIEVEMRLCRVDGVPPQRASETFRILHQGSSRHKVRVGVAAEQFERMRADITAAAEERRDDATAAPSGARAPLVEHTTTEDVTVGSARYSYRVVGGTDAASAPQRVPQALLAKRRLAVADVRLFHRPYDVRLSISVEEPSPTAALPPADPPKGYTRHKARTSITFPAQHMRYDLTRVRAGRDETYEVELEGVFDDIRAELTEQWVADALQGLVRLVSPATPTSADR
;
A
#
# COMPACT_ATOMS: atom_id res chain seq x y z
N MET A 1 -0.50 -22.49 -49.82
CA MET A 1 -0.47 -22.65 -48.35
C MET A 1 -0.05 -21.32 -47.75
N ASN A 2 -0.99 -20.47 -47.31
CA ASN A 2 -0.69 -19.17 -46.70
C ASN A 2 -1.21 -19.17 -45.25
N ASN A 3 -0.32 -19.41 -44.30
CA ASN A 3 -0.57 -19.19 -42.89
C ASN A 3 -0.58 -17.68 -42.61
N LYS A 4 -1.77 -17.08 -42.55
CA LYS A 4 -1.94 -15.72 -42.04
C LYS A 4 -1.83 -15.72 -40.51
N LYS A 5 -0.84 -14.96 -40.04
CA LYS A 5 -0.59 -14.50 -38.67
C LYS A 5 -1.87 -14.35 -37.84
N ARG A 6 -1.94 -15.03 -36.70
CA ARG A 6 -2.69 -14.57 -35.53
C ARG A 6 -1.92 -13.40 -34.92
N MET A 7 -2.35 -12.17 -35.23
CA MET A 7 -2.05 -11.03 -34.36
C MET A 7 -2.95 -11.14 -33.14
N ARG A 8 -2.35 -11.27 -31.96
CA ARG A 8 -3.04 -11.14 -30.68
C ARG A 8 -2.86 -9.68 -30.26
N VAL A 9 -3.87 -8.86 -30.52
CA VAL A 9 -4.02 -7.52 -29.96
C VAL A 9 -5.08 -7.64 -28.87
N GLU A 10 -4.65 -7.94 -27.66
CA GLU A 10 -5.50 -7.97 -26.47
C GLU A 10 -4.67 -7.37 -25.33
N SER A 11 -4.49 -6.04 -25.32
CA SER A 11 -3.88 -5.32 -24.17
C SER A 11 -4.24 -3.83 -24.09
N SER A 12 -4.80 -3.17 -25.12
CA SER A 12 -5.06 -1.72 -25.07
C SER A 12 -6.14 -1.32 -24.06
N ASP A 13 -7.21 -2.12 -23.93
CA ASP A 13 -8.41 -1.66 -23.24
C ASP A 13 -8.28 -1.64 -21.71
N GLU A 14 -7.45 -2.52 -21.12
CA GLU A 14 -7.16 -2.51 -19.67
C GLU A 14 -6.14 -1.42 -19.32
N ASP A 15 -5.14 -1.20 -20.18
CA ASP A 15 -4.13 -0.17 -19.98
C ASP A 15 -4.76 1.23 -20.06
N ASP A 16 -5.59 1.50 -21.08
CA ASP A 16 -6.34 2.77 -21.23
C ASP A 16 -7.31 3.01 -20.04
N ALA A 17 -7.91 1.93 -19.55
CA ALA A 17 -8.77 1.94 -18.38
C ALA A 17 -8.00 2.35 -17.11
N LEU A 18 -6.84 1.75 -16.86
CA LEU A 18 -6.02 2.07 -15.69
C LEU A 18 -5.43 3.48 -15.76
N ILE A 19 -5.07 3.96 -16.96
CA ILE A 19 -4.66 5.36 -17.16
C ILE A 19 -5.80 6.31 -16.75
N THR A 20 -7.04 6.01 -17.16
CA THR A 20 -8.21 6.82 -16.78
C THR A 20 -8.42 6.86 -15.26
N VAL A 21 -8.22 5.72 -14.58
CA VAL A 21 -8.25 5.66 -13.10
C VAL A 21 -7.13 6.51 -12.51
N ALA A 22 -5.90 6.35 -12.99
CA ALA A 22 -4.74 7.07 -12.51
C ALA A 22 -4.92 8.59 -12.64
N GLN A 23 -5.44 9.07 -13.77
CA GLN A 23 -5.81 10.47 -14.00
C GLN A 23 -6.82 10.99 -12.97
N HIS A 24 -7.81 10.18 -12.61
CA HIS A 24 -8.76 10.56 -11.58
C HIS A 24 -8.11 10.63 -10.20
N LEU A 25 -7.38 9.58 -9.82
CA LEU A 25 -6.68 9.50 -8.53
C LEU A 25 -5.66 10.63 -8.36
N PHE A 26 -4.91 10.95 -9.41
CA PHE A 26 -3.97 12.05 -9.43
C PHE A 26 -4.66 13.39 -9.21
N ARG A 27 -5.78 13.66 -9.90
CA ARG A 27 -6.58 14.89 -9.67
C ARG A 27 -7.08 15.03 -8.24
N VAL A 28 -7.45 13.91 -7.60
CA VAL A 28 -7.84 13.92 -6.17
C VAL A 28 -6.63 14.29 -5.30
N ALA A 29 -5.46 13.70 -5.54
CA ALA A 29 -4.25 14.02 -4.77
C ALA A 29 -3.76 15.45 -4.98
N GLN A 30 -3.83 15.95 -6.22
CA GLN A 30 -3.36 17.27 -6.60
C GLN A 30 -4.01 18.40 -5.81
N GLN A 31 -5.27 18.23 -5.38
CA GLN A 31 -6.01 19.20 -4.58
C GLN A 31 -5.41 19.45 -3.19
N HIS A 32 -4.54 18.55 -2.72
CA HIS A 32 -4.02 18.54 -1.35
C HIS A 32 -2.51 18.71 -1.26
N LEU A 33 -1.79 18.81 -2.38
CA LEU A 33 -0.32 18.94 -2.43
C LEU A 33 0.24 20.20 -1.72
N ALA A 34 -0.64 21.15 -1.39
CA ALA A 34 -0.27 22.32 -0.61
C ALA A 34 -0.06 22.01 0.88
N GLU A 35 -0.65 20.93 1.39
CA GLU A 35 -0.64 20.58 2.81
C GLU A 35 0.76 20.09 3.23
N PRO A 36 1.26 20.52 4.40
CA PRO A 36 2.51 20.01 4.95
C PRO A 36 2.33 18.56 5.41
N HIS A 37 3.41 17.79 5.44
CA HIS A 37 3.41 16.40 5.94
C HIS A 37 2.34 15.51 5.30
N ILE A 38 2.07 15.75 4.01
CA ILE A 38 1.13 14.96 3.24
C ILE A 38 1.68 13.55 2.99
N GLU A 39 0.81 12.57 3.13
CA GLU A 39 1.04 11.16 2.90
C GLU A 39 0.04 10.68 1.85
N VAL A 40 0.54 9.99 0.84
CA VAL A 40 -0.26 9.40 -0.24
C VAL A 40 -0.04 7.89 -0.23
N GLU A 41 -1.10 7.14 0.05
CA GLU A 41 -1.07 5.68 0.17
C GLU A 41 -2.16 5.04 -0.70
N MET A 42 -1.84 3.92 -1.33
CA MET A 42 -2.80 3.04 -2.00
C MET A 42 -2.83 1.68 -1.29
N ARG A 43 -4.01 1.26 -0.86
CA ARG A 43 -4.19 0.03 -0.08
C ARG A 43 -5.03 -0.99 -0.83
N LEU A 44 -4.61 -2.25 -0.76
CA LEU A 44 -5.48 -3.36 -1.15
C LEU A 44 -6.62 -3.52 -0.14
N CYS A 45 -7.84 -3.61 -0.64
CA CYS A 45 -9.04 -3.73 0.16
C CYS A 45 -10.11 -4.58 -0.54
N ARG A 46 -11.27 -4.71 0.11
CA ARG A 46 -12.50 -5.23 -0.50
C ARG A 46 -13.61 -4.23 -0.28
N VAL A 47 -14.31 -3.88 -1.35
CA VAL A 47 -15.47 -3.00 -1.32
C VAL A 47 -16.74 -3.83 -1.47
N ASP A 48 -17.58 -3.81 -0.44
CA ASP A 48 -18.88 -4.45 -0.40
C ASP A 48 -19.99 -3.45 -0.74
N GLY A 49 -21.12 -3.93 -1.28
CA GLY A 49 -22.30 -3.10 -1.57
C GLY A 49 -22.23 -2.32 -2.89
N VAL A 50 -21.31 -2.69 -3.79
CA VAL A 50 -21.21 -2.11 -5.13
C VAL A 50 -22.21 -2.81 -6.07
N PRO A 51 -23.02 -2.06 -6.85
CA PRO A 51 -23.91 -2.66 -7.85
C PRO A 51 -23.16 -3.58 -8.82
N PRO A 52 -23.82 -4.59 -9.41
CA PRO A 52 -23.21 -5.51 -10.35
C PRO A 52 -22.42 -4.82 -11.46
N GLN A 53 -21.40 -5.51 -11.93
CA GLN A 53 -20.56 -5.11 -13.06
C GLN A 53 -21.40 -4.98 -14.34
N ARG A 54 -21.19 -3.92 -15.13
CA ARG A 54 -21.69 -3.87 -16.51
C ARG A 54 -20.73 -4.63 -17.43
N ALA A 55 -21.24 -5.27 -18.48
CA ALA A 55 -20.47 -6.20 -19.32
C ALA A 55 -19.13 -5.65 -19.86
N SER A 56 -18.99 -4.34 -20.03
CA SER A 56 -17.79 -3.67 -20.55
C SER A 56 -16.92 -2.99 -19.49
N GLU A 57 -17.25 -3.10 -18.21
CA GLU A 57 -16.65 -2.29 -17.14
C GLU A 57 -15.54 -3.05 -16.43
N THR A 58 -14.28 -2.63 -16.61
CA THR A 58 -13.11 -3.26 -15.95
C THR A 58 -12.86 -2.70 -14.55
N PHE A 59 -13.27 -1.46 -14.30
CA PHE A 59 -13.18 -0.82 -12.98
C PHE A 59 -14.36 0.11 -12.73
N ARG A 60 -14.59 0.48 -11.46
CA ARG A 60 -15.49 1.57 -11.07
C ARG A 60 -14.85 2.43 -10.00
N ILE A 61 -14.73 3.72 -10.26
CA ILE A 61 -14.39 4.71 -9.24
C ILE A 61 -15.64 4.99 -8.42
N LEU A 62 -15.55 4.83 -7.11
CA LEU A 62 -16.66 5.05 -6.17
C LEU A 62 -16.46 6.42 -5.52
N HIS A 63 -17.36 7.36 -5.82
CA HIS A 63 -17.27 8.73 -5.31
C HIS A 63 -17.49 8.80 -3.80
N GLN A 64 -16.72 9.69 -3.14
CA GLN A 64 -16.93 10.04 -1.73
C GLN A 64 -18.33 10.65 -1.53
N GLY A 65 -18.96 10.29 -0.41
CA GLY A 65 -20.24 10.87 0.02
C GLY A 65 -21.45 9.95 -0.15
N SER A 66 -21.35 8.86 -0.91
CA SER A 66 -22.39 7.83 -0.91
C SER A 66 -22.10 6.83 0.22
N SER A 67 -22.88 6.89 1.30
CA SER A 67 -22.80 6.01 2.47
C SER A 67 -23.13 4.53 2.20
N ARG A 68 -23.09 4.09 0.93
CA ARG A 68 -23.67 2.82 0.50
C ARG A 68 -22.68 1.66 0.46
N HIS A 69 -21.38 1.92 0.38
CA HIS A 69 -20.38 0.85 0.30
C HIS A 69 -19.53 0.75 1.57
N LYS A 70 -19.24 -0.50 1.97
CA LYS A 70 -18.38 -0.80 3.12
C LYS A 70 -17.02 -1.23 2.60
N VAL A 71 -15.95 -0.63 3.11
CA VAL A 71 -14.58 -1.00 2.74
C VAL A 71 -13.90 -1.74 3.87
N ARG A 72 -13.34 -2.91 3.55
CA ARG A 72 -12.52 -3.72 4.43
C ARG A 72 -11.09 -3.69 3.92
N VAL A 73 -10.19 -3.06 4.67
CA VAL A 73 -8.76 -3.04 4.33
C VAL A 73 -8.14 -4.39 4.65
N GLY A 74 -7.27 -4.86 3.75
CA GLY A 74 -6.51 -6.08 3.92
C GLY A 74 -6.87 -7.20 2.96
N VAL A 75 -6.01 -8.21 2.95
CA VAL A 75 -6.05 -9.37 2.07
C VAL A 75 -6.11 -10.68 2.89
N ALA A 76 -6.42 -11.79 2.23
CA ALA A 76 -6.34 -13.11 2.84
C ALA A 76 -4.87 -13.49 3.12
N ALA A 77 -4.62 -14.26 4.19
CA ALA A 77 -3.28 -14.65 4.63
C ALA A 77 -2.43 -15.30 3.52
N GLU A 78 -2.98 -16.27 2.79
CA GLU A 78 -2.28 -16.93 1.68
C GLU A 78 -1.89 -15.95 0.56
N GLN A 79 -2.76 -14.97 0.29
CA GLN A 79 -2.53 -13.96 -0.72
C GLN A 79 -1.47 -12.95 -0.26
N PHE A 80 -1.47 -12.60 1.02
CA PHE A 80 -0.44 -11.78 1.65
C PHE A 80 0.94 -12.42 1.51
N GLU A 81 1.06 -13.71 1.84
CA GLU A 81 2.33 -14.43 1.78
C GLU A 81 2.87 -14.54 0.36
N ARG A 82 2.00 -14.77 -0.64
CA ARG A 82 2.41 -14.73 -2.04
C ARG A 82 2.89 -13.34 -2.45
N MET A 83 2.10 -12.29 -2.20
CA MET A 83 2.48 -10.92 -2.55
C MET A 83 3.79 -10.50 -1.89
N ARG A 84 4.01 -10.93 -0.63
CA ARG A 84 5.28 -10.73 0.08
C ARG A 84 6.44 -11.37 -0.68
N ALA A 85 6.30 -12.64 -1.05
CA ALA A 85 7.33 -13.34 -1.82
C ALA A 85 7.60 -12.67 -3.17
N ASP A 86 6.55 -12.28 -3.90
CA ASP A 86 6.68 -11.62 -5.21
C ASP A 86 7.44 -10.28 -5.11
N ILE A 87 7.10 -9.43 -4.13
CA ILE A 87 7.75 -8.13 -3.92
C ILE A 87 9.20 -8.32 -3.45
N THR A 88 9.46 -9.29 -2.56
CA THR A 88 10.81 -9.61 -2.10
C THR A 88 11.69 -10.10 -3.26
N ALA A 89 11.19 -11.01 -4.09
CA ALA A 89 11.93 -11.50 -5.25
C ALA A 89 12.25 -10.37 -6.24
N ALA A 90 11.29 -9.48 -6.52
CA ALA A 90 11.53 -8.31 -7.36
C ALA A 90 12.55 -7.33 -6.78
N ALA A 91 12.64 -7.23 -5.45
CA ALA A 91 13.64 -6.40 -4.79
C ALA A 91 15.05 -7.03 -4.85
N GLU A 92 15.14 -8.36 -4.76
CA GLU A 92 16.40 -9.11 -4.90
C GLU A 92 16.94 -9.03 -6.33
N GLU A 93 16.10 -9.30 -7.34
CA GLU A 93 16.47 -9.19 -8.77
C GLU A 93 17.05 -7.81 -9.09
N ARG A 94 16.37 -6.73 -8.66
CA ARG A 94 16.86 -5.36 -8.88
C ARG A 94 18.11 -5.01 -8.09
N ARG A 95 18.33 -5.65 -6.94
CA ARG A 95 19.56 -5.45 -6.17
C ARG A 95 20.74 -6.06 -6.91
N ASP A 96 20.58 -7.25 -7.47
CA ASP A 96 21.61 -7.90 -8.27
C ASP A 96 21.95 -7.06 -9.50
N ASP A 97 20.93 -6.56 -10.22
CA ASP A 97 21.11 -5.64 -11.36
C ASP A 97 21.84 -4.34 -10.95
N ALA A 98 21.50 -3.75 -9.80
CA ALA A 98 22.12 -2.52 -9.32
C ALA A 98 23.60 -2.72 -8.94
N THR A 99 23.99 -3.92 -8.48
CA THR A 99 25.41 -4.26 -8.24
C THR A 99 26.20 -4.45 -9.54
N ALA A 100 25.53 -4.78 -10.64
CA ALA A 100 26.14 -4.93 -11.97
C ALA A 100 26.19 -3.62 -12.78
N ALA A 101 25.40 -2.60 -12.40
CA ALA A 101 25.31 -1.33 -13.10
C ALA A 101 26.40 -0.31 -12.67
N PRO A 102 26.86 0.58 -13.57
CA PRO A 102 27.74 1.68 -13.19
C PRO A 102 27.06 2.64 -12.19
N SER A 103 27.84 3.19 -11.27
CA SER A 103 27.43 4.00 -10.11
C SER A 103 26.26 4.96 -10.39
N GLY A 104 25.10 4.71 -9.76
CA GLY A 104 23.92 5.59 -9.84
C GLY A 104 22.58 4.91 -9.53
N ALA A 105 22.45 3.61 -9.77
CA ALA A 105 21.26 2.86 -9.40
C ALA A 105 21.18 2.67 -7.87
N ARG A 106 20.14 3.21 -7.22
CA ARG A 106 19.87 2.96 -5.80
C ARG A 106 19.18 1.61 -5.65
N ALA A 107 19.86 0.66 -5.02
CA ALA A 107 19.31 -0.66 -4.75
C ALA A 107 18.06 -0.57 -3.84
N PRO A 108 17.11 -1.52 -3.96
CA PRO A 108 15.97 -1.59 -3.06
C PRO A 108 16.38 -1.77 -1.59
N LEU A 109 15.68 -1.07 -0.70
CA LEU A 109 15.89 -1.13 0.75
C LEU A 109 14.80 -1.99 1.39
N VAL A 110 15.18 -2.90 2.27
CA VAL A 110 14.25 -3.78 2.99
C VAL A 110 14.40 -3.56 4.48
N GLU A 111 13.29 -3.26 5.15
CA GLU A 111 13.24 -2.99 6.58
C GLU A 111 12.17 -3.86 7.25
N HIS A 112 12.51 -4.42 8.41
CA HIS A 112 11.57 -5.17 9.24
C HIS A 112 11.36 -4.45 10.56
N THR A 113 10.11 -4.14 10.87
CA THR A 113 9.76 -3.45 12.11
C THR A 113 8.62 -4.16 12.82
N THR A 114 8.69 -4.18 14.15
CA THR A 114 7.56 -4.53 15.00
C THR A 114 7.21 -3.30 15.83
N THR A 115 5.98 -2.84 15.72
CA THR A 115 5.48 -1.69 16.45
C THR A 115 4.21 -2.01 17.22
N GLU A 116 3.98 -1.26 18.28
CA GLU A 116 2.73 -1.22 19.04
C GLU A 116 2.17 0.20 18.93
N ASP A 117 1.01 0.32 18.30
CA ASP A 117 0.29 1.59 18.20
C ASP A 117 -0.88 1.57 19.19
N VAL A 118 -0.94 2.57 20.05
CA VAL A 118 -2.07 2.79 20.97
C VAL A 118 -2.80 4.05 20.58
N THR A 119 -4.11 3.93 20.35
CA THR A 119 -4.99 5.06 20.05
C THR A 119 -5.80 5.46 21.28
N VAL A 120 -5.70 6.74 21.65
CA VAL A 120 -6.49 7.35 22.72
C VAL A 120 -7.10 8.65 22.16
N GLY A 121 -8.43 8.67 22.00
CA GLY A 121 -9.10 9.76 21.29
C GLY A 121 -8.60 9.84 19.84
N SER A 122 -8.10 11.01 19.42
CA SER A 122 -7.51 11.23 18.10
C SER A 122 -5.99 11.04 18.04
N ALA A 123 -5.33 10.81 19.19
CA ALA A 123 -3.88 10.67 19.25
C ALA A 123 -3.44 9.23 19.04
N ARG A 124 -2.36 9.02 18.27
CA ARG A 124 -1.69 7.73 18.07
C ARG A 124 -0.32 7.75 18.73
N TYR A 125 -0.13 6.93 19.77
CA TYR A 125 1.15 6.68 20.42
C TYR A 125 1.79 5.47 19.73
N SER A 126 2.98 5.63 19.16
CA SER A 126 3.69 4.54 18.49
C SER A 126 4.95 4.16 19.26
N TYR A 127 5.12 2.87 19.45
CA TYR A 127 6.24 2.26 20.15
C TYR A 127 6.93 1.24 19.26
N ARG A 128 8.25 1.28 19.17
CA ARG A 128 9.04 0.19 18.58
C ARG A 128 9.17 -0.91 19.62
N VAL A 129 8.90 -2.14 19.22
CA VAL A 129 9.06 -3.31 20.08
C VAL A 129 10.40 -3.98 19.74
N VAL A 130 11.28 -4.11 20.73
CA VAL A 130 12.62 -4.70 20.58
C VAL A 130 12.77 -5.86 21.55
N GLY A 131 13.37 -6.97 21.10
CA GLY A 131 13.53 -8.18 21.90
C GLY A 131 12.22 -9.01 22.02
N GLY A 132 12.28 -10.13 22.75
CA GLY A 132 11.13 -11.01 22.96
C GLY A 132 10.92 -12.12 21.95
N THR A 133 11.92 -12.46 21.14
CA THR A 133 11.92 -13.68 20.30
C THR A 133 12.17 -14.95 21.12
N ASP A 134 12.83 -14.79 22.26
CA ASP A 134 13.26 -15.88 23.12
C ASP A 134 12.46 -15.81 24.42
N ALA A 135 12.00 -16.96 24.93
CA ALA A 135 11.14 -17.07 26.11
C ALA A 135 11.69 -16.41 27.40
N ALA A 136 12.97 -16.03 27.40
CA ALA A 136 13.68 -15.45 28.53
C ALA A 136 13.67 -13.90 28.59
N SER A 137 13.26 -13.19 27.54
CA SER A 137 13.26 -11.72 27.53
C SER A 137 11.87 -11.17 27.27
N ALA A 138 11.39 -10.28 28.14
CA ALA A 138 10.16 -9.54 27.88
C ALA A 138 10.41 -8.51 26.77
N PRO A 139 9.46 -8.32 25.83
CA PRO A 139 9.60 -7.32 24.78
C PRO A 139 9.71 -5.91 25.38
N GLN A 140 10.75 -5.17 24.98
CA GLN A 140 10.94 -3.78 25.39
C GLN A 140 10.23 -2.84 24.42
N ARG A 141 9.47 -1.88 24.96
CA ARG A 141 8.83 -0.81 24.18
C ARG A 141 9.71 0.43 24.21
N VAL A 142 10.07 0.92 23.03
CA VAL A 142 10.83 2.15 22.84
C VAL A 142 9.88 3.18 22.24
N PRO A 143 9.54 4.28 22.94
CA PRO A 143 8.75 5.38 22.38
C PRO A 143 9.32 5.84 21.03
N GLN A 144 8.48 5.97 20.01
CA GLN A 144 8.91 6.46 18.68
C GLN A 144 8.28 7.81 18.38
N ALA A 145 6.95 7.88 18.44
CA ALA A 145 6.25 9.08 18.00
C ALA A 145 4.87 9.20 18.65
N LEU A 146 4.44 10.44 18.84
CA LEU A 146 3.06 10.80 19.11
C LEU A 146 2.53 11.54 17.88
N LEU A 147 1.62 10.92 17.15
CA LEU A 147 1.18 11.38 15.83
C LEU A 147 -0.32 11.69 15.82
N ALA A 148 -0.69 12.71 15.04
CA ALA A 148 -2.06 13.00 14.66
C ALA A 148 -2.18 12.83 13.14
N LYS A 149 -2.92 11.79 12.71
CA LYS A 149 -3.21 11.53 11.29
C LYS A 149 -4.61 12.03 10.94
N ARG A 150 -4.71 13.03 10.07
CA ARG A 150 -5.96 13.58 9.55
C ARG A 150 -6.11 13.19 8.08
N ARG A 151 -7.18 12.49 7.75
CA ARG A 151 -7.50 12.11 6.37
C ARG A 151 -8.14 13.28 5.63
N LEU A 152 -7.57 13.64 4.48
CA LEU A 152 -8.03 14.72 3.62
C LEU A 152 -9.01 14.20 2.57
N ALA A 153 -8.61 13.13 1.87
CA ALA A 153 -9.39 12.53 0.79
C ALA A 153 -9.18 11.02 0.72
N VAL A 154 -10.15 10.35 0.10
CA VAL A 154 -10.14 8.91 -0.18
C VAL A 154 -10.80 8.71 -1.53
N ALA A 155 -10.23 7.85 -2.37
CA ALA A 155 -10.90 7.38 -3.57
C ALA A 155 -10.85 5.85 -3.60
N ASP A 156 -12.01 5.23 -3.73
CA ASP A 156 -12.16 3.78 -3.79
C ASP A 156 -12.32 3.35 -5.25
N VAL A 157 -11.54 2.37 -5.68
CA VAL A 157 -11.56 1.82 -7.03
C VAL A 157 -11.92 0.34 -6.94
N ARG A 158 -13.12 0.00 -7.39
CA ARG A 158 -13.53 -1.39 -7.59
C ARG A 158 -12.83 -1.92 -8.83
N LEU A 159 -12.04 -2.98 -8.68
CA LEU A 159 -11.39 -3.67 -9.79
C LEU A 159 -12.20 -4.92 -10.13
N PHE A 160 -12.94 -4.88 -11.23
CA PHE A 160 -13.71 -6.04 -11.63
C PHE A 160 -12.78 -7.16 -12.11
N HIS A 161 -13.18 -8.42 -11.89
CA HIS A 161 -12.39 -9.62 -12.13
C HIS A 161 -11.14 -9.80 -11.25
N ARG A 162 -10.90 -8.91 -10.29
CA ARG A 162 -9.80 -9.05 -9.31
C ARG A 162 -10.36 -9.42 -7.93
N PRO A 163 -9.59 -10.15 -7.10
CA PRO A 163 -10.01 -10.53 -5.75
C PRO A 163 -9.98 -9.38 -4.74
N TYR A 164 -9.31 -8.28 -5.10
CA TYR A 164 -9.13 -7.09 -4.26
C TYR A 164 -9.32 -5.83 -5.08
N ASP A 165 -9.73 -4.79 -4.37
CA ASP A 165 -9.93 -3.42 -4.81
C ASP A 165 -8.79 -2.53 -4.31
N VAL A 166 -8.73 -1.31 -4.82
CA VAL A 166 -7.73 -0.33 -4.40
C VAL A 166 -8.41 0.85 -3.72
N ARG A 167 -7.86 1.27 -2.58
CA ARG A 167 -8.24 2.50 -1.90
C ARG A 167 -7.06 3.45 -1.90
N LEU A 168 -7.16 4.57 -2.60
CA LEU A 168 -6.28 5.71 -2.40
C LEU A 168 -6.71 6.44 -1.12
N SER A 169 -5.76 6.76 -0.24
CA SER A 169 -5.97 7.68 0.87
C SER A 169 -4.91 8.78 0.82
N ILE A 170 -5.36 10.01 1.05
CA ILE A 170 -4.50 11.18 1.23
C ILE A 170 -4.72 11.69 2.63
N SER A 171 -3.65 11.87 3.37
CA SER A 171 -3.67 12.30 4.76
C SER A 171 -2.55 13.26 5.08
N VAL A 172 -2.71 13.99 6.17
CA VAL A 172 -1.64 14.72 6.84
C VAL A 172 -1.28 13.93 8.09
N GLU A 173 -0.01 13.65 8.31
CA GLU A 173 0.50 13.01 9.52
C GLU A 173 1.55 13.90 10.19
N GLU A 174 1.15 14.54 11.29
CA GLU A 174 1.98 15.51 12.01
C GLU A 174 2.34 14.98 13.42
N PRO A 175 3.49 15.38 13.98
CA PRO A 175 3.70 15.29 15.41
C PRO A 175 2.54 15.95 16.16
N SER A 176 2.00 15.28 17.17
CA SER A 176 0.87 15.85 17.92
C SER A 176 1.26 17.21 18.53
N PRO A 177 0.38 18.22 18.47
CA PRO A 177 0.68 19.57 18.98
C PRO A 177 1.03 19.62 20.47
N THR A 178 0.77 18.55 21.23
CA THR A 178 1.07 18.41 22.66
C THR A 178 2.43 17.73 22.93
N ALA A 179 3.36 17.72 21.99
CA ALA A 179 4.55 16.86 21.96
C ALA A 179 5.47 16.94 23.19
N ALA A 180 5.19 16.10 24.19
CA ALA A 180 6.23 15.28 24.81
C ALA A 180 6.33 13.97 24.03
N LEU A 181 7.50 13.31 24.05
CA LEU A 181 7.63 11.92 23.60
C LEU A 181 6.56 11.05 24.28
N PRO A 182 6.11 9.95 23.63
CA PRO A 182 5.19 9.02 24.28
C PRO A 182 5.74 8.59 25.65
N PRO A 183 4.89 8.44 26.68
CA PRO A 183 5.33 7.93 27.97
C PRO A 183 5.94 6.54 27.79
N ALA A 184 6.94 6.19 28.61
CA ALA A 184 7.61 4.89 28.54
C ALA A 184 6.62 3.71 28.66
N ASP A 185 5.63 3.85 29.55
CA ASP A 185 4.50 2.94 29.66
C ASP A 185 3.36 3.38 28.73
N PRO A 186 2.86 2.49 27.86
CA PRO A 186 1.76 2.83 26.97
C PRO A 186 0.48 3.20 27.73
N PRO A 187 -0.25 4.24 27.28
CA PRO A 187 -1.55 4.54 27.86
C PRO A 187 -2.55 3.39 27.61
N LYS A 188 -3.64 3.36 28.37
CA LYS A 188 -4.74 2.44 28.09
C LYS A 188 -5.57 2.97 26.93
N GLY A 189 -5.69 2.20 25.85
CA GLY A 189 -6.42 2.58 24.66
C GLY A 189 -6.65 1.40 23.71
N TYR A 190 -7.08 1.70 22.50
CA TYR A 190 -7.17 0.69 21.45
C TYR A 190 -5.77 0.38 20.92
N THR A 191 -5.31 -0.86 21.09
CA THR A 191 -3.94 -1.27 20.77
C THR A 191 -3.91 -2.14 19.51
N ARG A 192 -3.00 -1.78 18.58
CA ARG A 192 -2.65 -2.58 17.41
C ARG A 192 -1.17 -2.97 17.50
N HIS A 193 -0.88 -4.24 17.40
CA HIS A 193 0.48 -4.74 17.20
C HIS A 193 0.70 -4.94 15.70
N LYS A 194 1.77 -4.37 15.15
CA LYS A 194 2.09 -4.40 13.73
C LYS A 194 3.44 -5.08 13.54
N ALA A 195 3.48 -6.13 12.75
CA ALA A 195 4.72 -6.67 12.21
C ALA A 195 4.76 -6.30 10.73
N ARG A 196 5.70 -5.44 10.34
CA ARG A 196 5.78 -4.83 9.01
C ARG A 196 7.09 -5.19 8.33
N THR A 197 6.99 -5.60 7.07
CA THR A 197 8.09 -5.61 6.12
C THR A 197 7.89 -4.47 5.14
N SER A 198 8.81 -3.52 5.12
CA SER A 198 8.81 -2.37 4.22
C SER A 198 9.86 -2.59 3.14
N ILE A 199 9.48 -2.45 1.88
CA ILE A 199 10.36 -2.61 0.72
C ILE A 199 10.29 -1.32 -0.10
N THR A 200 11.35 -0.51 -0.02
CA THR A 200 11.45 0.78 -0.71
C THR A 200 12.22 0.59 -2.01
N PHE A 201 11.66 1.12 -3.09
CA PHE A 201 12.24 1.22 -4.42
C PHE A 201 12.57 2.70 -4.69
N PRO A 202 13.79 3.17 -4.32
CA PRO A 202 14.07 4.60 -4.26
C PRO A 202 14.00 5.28 -5.63
N ALA A 203 14.38 4.58 -6.70
CA ALA A 203 14.32 5.10 -8.07
C ALA A 203 12.87 5.35 -8.56
N GLN A 204 11.88 4.75 -7.90
CA GLN A 204 10.47 4.88 -8.25
C GLN A 204 9.70 5.76 -7.24
N HIS A 205 10.33 6.24 -6.17
CA HIS A 205 9.65 6.92 -5.07
C HIS A 205 8.49 6.10 -4.49
N MET A 206 8.66 4.78 -4.41
CA MET A 206 7.61 3.84 -3.95
C MET A 206 8.10 3.00 -2.79
N ARG A 207 7.23 2.78 -1.81
CA ARG A 207 7.46 1.81 -0.73
C ARG A 207 6.25 0.88 -0.60
N TYR A 208 6.50 -0.41 -0.62
CA TYR A 208 5.51 -1.42 -0.28
C TYR A 208 5.61 -1.74 1.20
N ASP A 209 4.52 -1.57 1.95
CA ASP A 209 4.43 -1.98 3.34
C ASP A 209 3.49 -3.19 3.45
N LEU A 210 4.09 -4.32 3.85
CA LEU A 210 3.41 -5.59 4.09
C LEU A 210 3.25 -5.76 5.60
N THR A 211 2.06 -5.51 6.12
CA THR A 211 1.83 -5.42 7.56
C THR A 211 0.86 -6.49 8.06
N ARG A 212 1.33 -7.37 8.96
CA ARG A 212 0.46 -8.20 9.79
C ARG A 212 0.06 -7.39 11.02
N VAL A 213 -1.24 -7.19 11.21
CA VAL A 213 -1.80 -6.40 12.29
C VAL A 213 -2.61 -7.29 13.22
N ARG A 214 -2.36 -7.22 14.52
CA ARG A 214 -3.16 -7.86 15.55
C ARG A 214 -3.78 -6.83 16.47
N ALA A 215 -5.09 -6.90 16.67
CA ALA A 215 -5.84 -6.04 17.59
C ALA A 215 -6.77 -6.91 18.44
N GLY A 216 -6.37 -7.16 19.69
CA GLY A 216 -7.06 -8.14 20.53
C GLY A 216 -7.01 -9.55 19.93
N ARG A 217 -8.17 -10.10 19.56
CA ARG A 217 -8.30 -11.41 18.91
C ARG A 217 -8.31 -11.34 17.38
N ASP A 218 -8.47 -10.14 16.83
CA ASP A 218 -8.54 -9.95 15.39
C ASP A 218 -7.15 -9.85 14.78
N GLU A 219 -6.99 -10.45 13.61
CA GLU A 219 -5.76 -10.39 12.83
C GLU A 219 -6.08 -10.02 11.38
N THR A 220 -5.38 -9.03 10.85
CA THR A 220 -5.51 -8.55 9.47
C THR A 220 -4.14 -8.52 8.78
N TYR A 221 -4.16 -8.71 7.47
CA TYR A 221 -2.97 -8.66 6.63
C TYR A 221 -3.14 -7.51 5.64
N GLU A 222 -2.37 -6.45 5.81
CA GLU A 222 -2.50 -5.21 5.07
C GLU A 222 -1.35 -5.09 4.07
N VAL A 223 -1.68 -4.77 2.82
CA VAL A 223 -0.71 -4.47 1.75
C VAL A 223 -0.99 -3.05 1.28
N GLU A 224 -0.01 -2.18 1.45
CA GLU A 224 -0.08 -0.78 1.04
C GLU A 224 1.15 -0.39 0.22
N LEU A 225 0.94 0.50 -0.74
CA LEU A 225 1.98 1.18 -1.50
C LEU A 225 1.92 2.67 -1.13
N GLU A 226 3.02 3.20 -0.63
CA GLU A 226 3.17 4.59 -0.24
C GLU A 226 4.16 5.32 -1.16
N GLY A 227 3.91 6.61 -1.37
CA GLY A 227 4.86 7.51 -2.00
C GLY A 227 5.95 7.97 -1.03
N VAL A 228 7.21 7.79 -1.44
CA VAL A 228 8.38 8.25 -0.68
C VAL A 228 9.04 9.38 -1.46
N PHE A 229 8.61 10.60 -1.17
CA PHE A 229 8.98 11.79 -1.92
C PHE A 229 9.90 12.70 -1.11
N ASP A 230 10.95 13.22 -1.75
CA ASP A 230 11.76 14.31 -1.22
C ASP A 230 11.03 15.65 -1.47
N ASP A 231 10.43 15.81 -2.65
CA ASP A 231 9.50 16.91 -2.98
C ASP A 231 8.25 16.34 -3.66
N ILE A 232 7.20 16.11 -2.86
CA ILE A 232 5.94 15.55 -3.35
C ILE A 232 5.29 16.37 -4.46
N ARG A 233 5.52 17.68 -4.52
CA ARG A 233 4.92 18.55 -5.54
C ARG A 233 5.56 18.35 -6.91
N ALA A 234 6.84 17.99 -6.93
CA ALA A 234 7.59 17.70 -8.15
C ALA A 234 7.48 16.22 -8.56
N GLU A 235 7.40 15.31 -7.58
CA GLU A 235 7.57 13.88 -7.80
C GLU A 235 6.25 13.10 -7.88
N LEU A 236 5.17 13.57 -7.24
CA LEU A 236 3.85 12.98 -7.44
C LEU A 236 3.32 13.42 -8.81
N THR A 237 3.32 12.49 -9.76
CA THR A 237 2.83 12.71 -11.13
C THR A 237 1.70 11.73 -11.47
N GLU A 238 0.97 12.02 -12.55
CA GLU A 238 0.00 11.08 -13.12
C GLU A 238 0.65 9.72 -13.45
N GLN A 239 1.87 9.75 -14.01
CA GLN A 239 2.62 8.54 -14.33
C GLN A 239 2.96 7.74 -13.07
N TRP A 240 3.38 8.41 -11.98
CA TRP A 240 3.64 7.73 -10.71
C TRP A 240 2.39 7.02 -10.18
N VAL A 241 1.23 7.66 -10.26
CA VAL A 241 -0.06 7.07 -9.85
C VAL A 241 -0.43 5.89 -10.74
N ALA A 242 -0.19 5.98 -12.05
CA ALA A 242 -0.42 4.87 -12.99
C ALA A 242 0.49 3.68 -12.69
N ASP A 243 1.77 3.92 -12.47
CA ASP A 243 2.76 2.88 -12.13
C ASP A 243 2.43 2.21 -10.79
N ALA A 244 2.03 2.99 -9.78
CA ALA A 244 1.60 2.49 -8.48
C ALA A 244 0.35 1.58 -8.61
N LEU A 245 -0.66 2.04 -9.36
CA LEU A 245 -1.87 1.26 -9.60
C LEU A 245 -1.57 -0.03 -10.37
N GLN A 246 -0.74 0.06 -11.41
CA GLN A 246 -0.31 -1.10 -12.20
C GLN A 246 0.43 -2.12 -11.34
N GLY A 247 1.32 -1.66 -10.45
CA GLY A 247 2.01 -2.51 -9.48
C GLY A 247 1.04 -3.30 -8.61
N LEU A 248 0.06 -2.62 -8.02
CA LEU A 248 -0.98 -3.27 -7.20
C LEU A 248 -1.86 -4.24 -8.00
N VAL A 249 -2.27 -3.88 -9.22
CA VAL A 249 -3.08 -4.74 -10.11
C VAL A 249 -2.32 -6.03 -10.45
N ARG A 250 -1.01 -5.94 -10.71
CA ARG A 250 -0.17 -7.12 -10.97
C ARG A 250 -0.12 -8.06 -9.76
N LEU A 251 0.01 -7.53 -8.54
CA LEU A 251 0.06 -8.33 -7.30
C LEU A 251 -1.23 -9.13 -7.03
N VAL A 252 -2.37 -8.58 -7.44
CA VAL A 252 -3.69 -9.21 -7.24
C VAL A 252 -4.14 -10.04 -8.45
N SER A 253 -3.38 -10.04 -9.53
CA SER A 253 -3.64 -10.87 -10.69
C SER A 253 -3.33 -12.34 -10.38
N PRO A 254 -4.10 -13.30 -10.92
CA PRO A 254 -3.70 -14.70 -10.86
C PRO A 254 -2.32 -14.86 -11.49
N ALA A 255 -1.44 -15.66 -10.89
CA ALA A 255 -0.20 -16.05 -11.54
C ALA A 255 -0.54 -16.63 -12.92
N THR A 256 0.00 -16.07 -13.99
CA THR A 256 -0.11 -16.68 -15.31
C THR A 256 0.53 -18.06 -15.19
N PRO A 257 -0.17 -19.17 -15.50
CA PRO A 257 0.42 -20.49 -15.41
C PRO A 257 1.67 -20.49 -16.30
N THR A 258 2.82 -20.75 -15.68
CA THR A 258 4.07 -20.96 -16.40
C THR A 258 3.86 -22.12 -17.36
N SER A 259 4.31 -21.98 -18.59
CA SER A 259 4.13 -22.96 -19.67
C SER A 259 4.84 -24.31 -19.43
N ALA A 260 5.22 -24.62 -18.20
CA ALA A 260 5.86 -25.86 -17.79
C ALA A 260 4.85 -26.97 -17.42
N ASP A 261 3.55 -26.64 -17.27
CA ASP A 261 2.49 -27.61 -16.95
C ASP A 261 1.53 -27.88 -18.13
N ARG A 262 2.05 -27.93 -19.38
CA ARG A 262 1.27 -28.40 -20.54
C ARG A 262 2.02 -29.47 -21.33
#